data_AF-A0A966WZZ0-F1
#
_entry.id   AF-A0A966WZZ0-F1
#
_cell.length_a   1.000
_cell.length_b   1.000
_cell.length_c   1.000
_cell.angle_alpha   90.00
_cell.angle_beta   90.00
_cell.angle_gamma   90.00
#
_symmetry.space_group_name_H-M   'P 1'
#
loop_
_entity.id
_entity.type
_entity.pdbx_description
1 polymer ?
#
loop_
_entity_poly.entity_id
_entity_poly.type
_entity_poly.pdbx_seq_one_letter_code
_entity_poly.pdbx_strand_id
1 'polypeptide(L)'
;MSTFAFPLLYTIFAWWFGTGIILLLNQRPRSTHQTTFWMSGIVLLFALVGLKTSANLNTVAGAYCGFTCALLVWAWQEIGFLLGYVTGSRR
;
A
#
# COMPACT_ATOMS: atom_id res chain seq x y z
N MET A 1 22.81 -6.33 19.39
CA MET A 1 21.82 -7.16 18.67
C MET A 1 20.42 -6.52 18.63
N SER A 2 20.28 -5.21 18.87
CA SER A 2 18.99 -4.49 18.93
C SER A 2 18.73 -3.57 17.72
N THR A 3 19.67 -3.46 16.78
CA THR A 3 19.62 -2.52 15.65
C THR A 3 18.48 -2.81 14.67
N PHE A 4 18.01 -4.06 14.58
CA PHE A 4 16.94 -4.46 13.66
C PHE A 4 15.55 -4.52 14.29
N ALA A 5 15.43 -4.30 15.60
CA ALA A 5 14.13 -4.35 16.27
C ALA A 5 13.16 -3.31 15.73
N PHE A 6 13.64 -2.09 15.47
CA PHE A 6 12.82 -1.01 14.91
C PHE A 6 12.33 -1.28 13.48
N PRO A 7 13.20 -1.66 12.51
CA PRO A 7 12.73 -2.08 11.19
C PRO A 7 11.71 -3.22 11.23
N LEU A 8 11.95 -4.24 12.06
CA LEU A 8 11.03 -5.39 12.17
C LEU A 8 9.65 -4.97 12.67
N LEU A 9 9.59 -4.21 13.77
CA LEU A 9 8.33 -3.72 14.31
C LEU A 9 7.60 -2.83 13.29
N TYR A 10 8.35 -1.96 12.61
CA TYR A 10 7.80 -1.11 11.56
C TYR A 10 7.21 -1.92 10.40
N THR A 11 7.94 -2.90 9.87
CA THR A 11 7.49 -3.77 8.78
C THR A 11 6.24 -4.56 9.16
N ILE A 12 6.22 -5.17 10.35
CA ILE A 12 5.06 -5.93 10.84
C ILE A 12 3.86 -5.01 11.02
N PHE A 13 4.05 -3.85 11.64
CA PHE A 13 2.99 -2.88 11.86
C PHE A 13 2.41 -2.37 10.53
N ALA A 14 3.27 -1.92 9.61
CA ALA A 14 2.84 -1.40 8.31
C ALA A 14 2.09 -2.45 7.49
N TRP A 15 2.55 -3.71 7.53
CA TRP A 15 1.87 -4.82 6.88
C TRP A 15 0.48 -5.10 7.46
N TRP A 16 0.40 -5.27 8.79
CA TRP A 16 -0.88 -5.57 9.45
C TRP A 16 -1.86 -4.40 9.38
N PHE A 17 -1.37 -3.17 9.51
CA PHE A 17 -2.19 -1.98 9.39
C PHE A 17 -2.69 -1.78 7.96
N GLY A 18 -1.83 -1.96 6.96
CA GLY A 18 -2.19 -1.85 5.55
C GLY A 18 -3.25 -2.88 5.14
N THR A 19 -3.06 -4.15 5.51
CA THR A 19 -4.05 -5.22 5.27
C THR A 19 -5.38 -4.93 5.98
N GLY A 20 -5.36 -4.46 7.23
CA GLY A 20 -6.55 -4.04 7.94
C GLY A 20 -7.33 -2.93 7.22
N ILE A 21 -6.63 -1.90 6.72
CA ILE A 21 -7.24 -0.83 5.92
C ILE A 21 -7.88 -1.38 4.65
N ILE A 22 -7.20 -2.27 3.93
CA ILE A 22 -7.73 -2.88 2.70
C ILE A 22 -9.03 -3.64 2.99
N LEU A 23 -9.07 -4.42 4.07
CA LEU A 23 -10.28 -5.14 4.48
C LEU A 23 -11.43 -4.21 4.89
N LEU A 24 -11.13 -3.12 5.60
CA LEU A 24 -12.13 -2.09 5.94
C LEU A 24 -12.67 -1.39 4.69
N LEU A 25 -11.81 -1.10 3.71
CA LEU A 25 -12.22 -0.54 2.42
C LEU A 25 -13.10 -1.52 1.63
N ASN A 26 -12.81 -2.82 1.69
CA ASN A 26 -13.61 -3.86 1.05
C ASN A 26 -15.01 -4.05 1.68
N GLN A 27 -15.19 -3.71 2.96
CA GLN A 27 -16.51 -3.76 3.62
C GLN A 27 -17.41 -2.56 3.29
N ARG A 28 -16.91 -1.54 2.59
CA ARG A 28 -17.69 -0.34 2.23
C ARG A 28 -18.74 -0.65 1.14
N PRO A 29 -19.87 0.10 1.11
CA PRO A 29 -20.91 -0.10 0.12
C PRO A 29 -20.41 0.16 -1.31
N ARG A 30 -20.96 -0.59 -2.28
CA ARG A 30 -20.56 -0.58 -3.70
C ARG A 30 -20.53 0.79 -4.38
N SER A 31 -21.34 1.75 -3.91
CA SER A 31 -21.33 3.12 -4.46
C SER A 31 -20.00 3.83 -4.23
N THR A 32 -19.25 3.45 -3.19
CA THR A 32 -17.98 4.08 -2.83
C THR A 32 -16.78 3.41 -3.53
N HIS A 33 -16.96 2.25 -4.17
CA HIS A 33 -15.89 1.47 -4.78
C HIS A 33 -15.13 2.25 -5.87
N GLN A 34 -15.83 3.03 -6.70
CA GLN A 34 -15.19 3.87 -7.73
C GLN A 34 -14.32 4.96 -7.10
N THR A 35 -14.82 5.63 -6.05
CA THR A 35 -14.07 6.67 -5.34
C THR A 35 -12.86 6.09 -4.62
N THR A 36 -13.00 4.93 -3.98
CA THR A 36 -11.90 4.21 -3.34
C THR A 36 -10.81 3.83 -4.33
N PHE A 37 -11.19 3.39 -5.54
CA PHE A 37 -10.22 3.03 -6.59
C PHE A 37 -9.49 4.25 -7.17
N TRP A 38 -10.20 5.37 -7.38
CA TRP A 38 -9.56 6.61 -7.81
C TRP A 38 -8.61 7.17 -6.75
N MET A 39 -9.02 7.17 -5.48
CA MET A 39 -8.18 7.59 -4.37
C MET A 39 -6.95 6.69 -4.21
N SER A 40 -7.11 5.37 -4.34
CA SER A 40 -5.96 4.47 -4.30
C SER A 40 -5.03 4.67 -5.48
N GLY A 41 -5.56 5.02 -6.68
CA GLY A 41 -4.76 5.39 -7.84
C GLY A 41 -3.91 6.65 -7.62
N ILE A 42 -4.45 7.66 -6.93
CA ILE A 42 -3.66 8.84 -6.53
C ILE A 42 -2.53 8.44 -5.58
N VAL A 43 -2.83 7.59 -4.59
CA VAL A 43 -1.83 7.07 -3.65
C VAL A 43 -0.74 6.27 -4.39
N LEU A 44 -1.10 5.49 -5.41
CA LEU A 44 -0.14 4.79 -6.26
C LEU A 44 0.81 5.76 -6.97
N LEU A 45 0.29 6.83 -7.57
CA LEU A 45 1.13 7.84 -8.24
C LEU A 45 2.16 8.45 -7.28
N PHE A 46 1.72 8.84 -6.08
CA PHE A 46 2.62 9.34 -5.05
C PHE A 46 3.64 8.28 -4.61
N ALA A 47 3.22 7.02 -4.46
CA ALA A 47 4.11 5.91 -4.10
C ALA A 47 5.18 5.68 -5.17
N LEU A 48 4.86 5.78 -6.46
CA LEU A 48 5.84 5.61 -7.54
C LEU A 48 6.88 6.75 -7.57
N VAL A 49 6.44 7.99 -7.35
CA VAL A 49 7.34 9.15 -7.24
C VAL A 49 8.23 9.04 -5.99
N GLY A 50 7.64 8.63 -4.86
CA GLY A 50 8.36 8.36 -3.62
C GLY A 50 9.39 7.25 -3.79
N LEU A 51 9.02 6.15 -4.47
CA LEU A 51 9.89 5.02 -4.74
C LEU A 51 11.10 5.44 -5.58
N LYS A 52 10.88 6.17 -6.68
CA LYS A 52 11.96 6.69 -7.53
C LYS A 52 12.93 7.58 -6.74
N THR A 53 12.39 8.45 -5.90
CA THR A 53 13.21 9.33 -5.05
C THR A 53 14.01 8.51 -4.03
N SER A 54 13.36 7.56 -3.36
CA SER A 54 13.97 6.69 -2.36
C SER A 54 15.08 5.79 -2.94
N ALA A 55 14.95 5.35 -4.19
CA ALA A 55 15.94 4.52 -4.86
C ALA A 55 17.31 5.20 -5.03
N ASN A 56 17.34 6.54 -5.04
CA ASN A 56 18.58 7.32 -5.12
C ASN A 56 19.15 7.67 -3.72
N LEU A 57 18.43 7.36 -2.64
CA LEU A 57 18.78 7.71 -1.27
C LEU A 57 19.33 6.49 -0.52
N ASN A 58 20.65 6.41 -0.36
CA ASN A 58 21.33 5.38 0.44
C ASN A 58 21.30 5.71 1.94
N THR A 59 20.13 6.07 2.47
CA THR A 59 19.94 6.41 3.88
C THR A 59 18.90 5.51 4.52
N VAL A 60 18.90 5.41 5.85
CA VAL A 60 17.88 4.66 6.61
C VAL A 60 16.47 5.17 6.28
N ALA A 61 16.28 6.48 6.15
CA ALA A 61 15.01 7.07 5.73
C ALA A 61 14.61 6.64 4.31
N GLY A 62 15.58 6.53 3.39
CA GLY A 62 15.37 5.97 2.05
C GLY A 62 14.85 4.54 2.07
N ALA A 63 15.38 3.69 2.95
CA ALA A 63 14.91 2.31 3.11
C ALA A 63 13.46 2.23 3.62
N TYR A 64 13.10 3.01 4.64
CA TYR A 64 11.72 3.07 5.15
C TYR A 64 10.74 3.61 4.10
N CYS A 65 11.13 4.69 3.40
CA CYS A 65 10.32 5.28 2.34
C CYS A 65 10.10 4.28 1.19
N GLY A 66 11.16 3.62 0.73
CA GLY A 66 11.10 2.61 -0.33
C GLY A 66 10.19 1.43 0.05
N PHE A 67 10.32 0.91 1.27
CA PHE A 67 9.43 -0.14 1.77
C PHE A 67 7.97 0.32 1.82
N THR A 68 7.70 1.53 2.33
CA THR A 68 6.34 2.11 2.38
C THR A 68 5.75 2.21 0.97
N CYS A 69 6.53 2.74 0.02
CA CYS A 69 6.09 2.91 -1.36
C CYS A 69 5.78 1.56 -2.02
N ALA A 70 6.63 0.56 -1.82
CA ALA A 70 6.38 -0.80 -2.29
C ALA A 70 5.09 -1.39 -1.70
N LEU A 71 4.84 -1.17 -0.41
CA LEU A 71 3.62 -1.63 0.27
C LEU A 71 2.38 -0.93 -0.28
N LEU A 72 2.45 0.38 -0.56
CA LEU A 72 1.34 1.13 -1.17
C LEU A 72 1.04 0.67 -2.61
N VAL A 73 2.08 0.36 -3.40
CA VAL A 73 1.92 -0.22 -4.74
C VAL A 73 1.22 -1.57 -4.66
N TRP A 74 1.65 -2.44 -3.74
CA TRP A 74 0.99 -3.71 -3.47
C TRP A 74 -0.48 -3.53 -3.04
N ALA A 75 -0.74 -2.61 -2.10
CA ALA A 75 -2.09 -2.33 -1.61
C ALA A 75 -3.04 -1.88 -2.72
N TRP A 76 -2.56 -1.08 -3.68
CA TRP A 76 -3.36 -0.69 -4.84
C TRP A 76 -3.76 -1.91 -5.70
N GLN A 77 -2.83 -2.83 -5.96
CA GLN A 77 -3.14 -4.06 -6.70
C GLN A 77 -4.16 -4.93 -5.96
N GLU A 78 -4.00 -5.08 -4.64
CA GLU A 78 -4.92 -5.86 -3.80
C GLU A 78 -6.34 -5.25 -3.81
N ILE A 79 -6.45 -3.93 -3.73
CA ILE A 79 -7.73 -3.22 -3.84
C ILE A 79 -8.35 -3.45 -5.24
N GLY A 80 -7.56 -3.36 -6.31
CA GLY A 80 -8.04 -3.62 -7.68
C GLY A 80 -8.54 -5.06 -7.89
N PHE A 81 -7.89 -6.03 -7.22
CA PHE A 81 -8.32 -7.42 -7.18
C PHE A 81 -9.63 -7.59 -6.40
N LEU A 82 -9.70 -7.09 -5.17
CA LEU A 82 -10.87 -7.24 -4.29
C LEU A 82 -12.13 -6.54 -4.84
N LEU A 83 -11.96 -5.38 -5.48
CA LEU A 83 -13.05 -4.65 -6.12
C LEU A 83 -13.52 -5.28 -7.44
N GLY A 84 -12.83 -6.30 -7.95
CA GLY A 84 -13.22 -7.04 -9.14
C GLY A 84 -12.87 -6.36 -10.47
N TYR A 85 -12.04 -5.31 -10.46
CA TYR A 85 -11.58 -4.62 -11.67
C TYR A 85 -10.59 -5.45 -12.49
N VAL A 86 -9.75 -6.26 -11.85
CA VAL A 86 -8.69 -7.04 -12.52
C VAL A 86 -9.15 -8.44 -12.90
N THR A 87 -9.92 -9.14 -12.05
CA THR A 87 -10.36 -10.52 -12.30
C THR A 87 -11.81 -10.65 -12.77
N GLY A 88 -12.52 -9.53 -12.94
CA GLY A 88 -13.95 -9.51 -13.20
C GLY A 88 -14.79 -9.84 -11.95
N SER A 89 -16.04 -9.38 -11.93
CA SER A 89 -17.02 -9.72 -10.90
C SER A 89 -17.24 -11.23 -10.88
N ARG A 90 -16.76 -11.94 -9.84
CA ARG A 90 -17.24 -13.31 -9.54
C ARG A 90 -18.57 -13.28 -8.79
N ARG A 91 -19.49 -12.42 -9.22
CA ARG A 91 -20.90 -12.36 -8.82
C ARG A 91 -21.73 -11.89 -9.99
#